data_AF-A0A3N9UXU7-F1
#
_entry.id   AF-A0A3N9UXU7-F1
#
_cell.length_a   1.000
_cell.length_b   1.000
_cell.length_c   1.000
_cell.angle_alpha   90.00
_cell.angle_beta   90.00
_cell.angle_gamma   90.00
#
_symmetry.space_group_name_H-M   'P 1'
#
loop_
_entity.id
_entity.type
_entity.pdbx_description
1 polymer ?
#
loop_
_entity_poly.entity_id
_entity_poly.type
_entity_poly.pdbx_seq_one_letter_code
_entity_poly.pdbx_strand_id
1 'polypeptide(L)'
;TALSEIAAIPGVVKVIPRDFLQMGAQIKVGRMESWGNIMGVGTHDLSDLDFKLQEGTLELEPGTAIMGAPVLNNFYDPKARPGMPPPEPPKPMEQGMKLILIKYTSDGQEVRKTVPVRVVGILTESRSESDYTIYMPIEDIASFNGWAMGKPVNRTKDGYQQITVSVQDVKQALEISEQIKEMGFQAFTPQEYIQGINSFFTIMQFVFGGVGAVALLVAAIGIANTMAMAILERTREIGLMKAVGATNRDVLGIFLGEASGIGLIGGLGGVAIGWGGGYVLNLVLVSYLSSQTATTGGLPPTTAVYTPIWLPIFGLVFATLVGLLSGLYPALRAATLLPVNALKYE
;
A
#
# COMPACT_ATOMS: atom_id res chain seq x y z
N THR A 1 36.43 -1.79 -1.91
CA THR A 1 35.70 -0.99 -0.90
C THR A 1 34.29 -1.57 -0.82
N ALA A 2 33.57 -1.41 0.29
CA ALA A 2 32.21 -1.96 0.40
C ALA A 2 31.29 -1.52 -0.77
N LEU A 3 31.47 -0.29 -1.28
CA LEU A 3 30.77 0.20 -2.48
C LEU A 3 31.04 -0.64 -3.74
N SER A 4 32.31 -1.01 -3.99
CA SER A 4 32.67 -1.80 -5.17
C SER A 4 32.19 -3.24 -5.05
N GLU A 5 32.15 -3.79 -3.84
CA GLU A 5 31.62 -5.14 -3.58
C GLU A 5 30.11 -5.18 -3.81
N ILE A 6 29.37 -4.18 -3.31
CA ILE A 6 27.92 -4.07 -3.53
C ILE A 6 27.61 -3.81 -5.01
N ALA A 7 28.41 -2.98 -5.69
CA ALA A 7 28.26 -2.75 -7.13
C ALA A 7 28.58 -3.98 -7.99
N ALA A 8 29.33 -4.95 -7.47
CA ALA A 8 29.65 -6.20 -8.16
C ALA A 8 28.57 -7.28 -8.00
N ILE A 9 27.57 -7.07 -7.13
CA ILE A 9 26.45 -8.00 -6.97
C ILE A 9 25.65 -8.07 -8.27
N PRO A 10 25.42 -9.26 -8.85
CA PRO A 10 24.61 -9.41 -10.05
C PRO A 10 23.21 -8.79 -9.88
N GLY A 11 22.79 -7.99 -10.86
CA GLY A 11 21.49 -7.31 -10.84
C GLY A 11 21.53 -5.88 -10.28
N VAL A 12 22.63 -5.46 -9.66
CA VAL A 12 22.85 -4.05 -9.29
C VAL A 12 23.25 -3.23 -10.52
N VAL A 13 22.51 -2.16 -10.79
CA VAL A 13 22.72 -1.26 -11.93
C VAL A 13 23.57 -0.07 -11.52
N LYS A 14 23.25 0.55 -10.38
CA LYS A 14 23.96 1.72 -9.85
C LYS A 14 24.01 1.68 -8.32
N VAL A 15 25.09 2.21 -7.77
CA VAL A 15 25.25 2.46 -6.33
C VAL A 15 25.59 3.92 -6.15
N ILE A 16 24.71 4.68 -5.51
CA ILE A 16 24.81 6.13 -5.34
C ILE A 16 25.02 6.40 -3.85
N PRO A 17 26.20 6.92 -3.44
CA PRO A 17 26.44 7.27 -2.06
C PRO A 17 25.62 8.51 -1.67
N ARG A 18 25.14 8.50 -0.42
CA ARG A 18 24.36 9.58 0.17
C ARG A 18 24.95 9.97 1.52
N ASP A 19 24.89 11.26 1.84
CA ASP A 19 25.34 11.76 3.14
C ASP A 19 24.47 12.93 3.60
N PHE A 20 24.11 12.96 4.87
CA PHE A 20 23.29 14.04 5.42
C PHE A 20 24.16 15.19 5.89
N LEU A 21 23.57 16.39 5.86
CA LEU A 21 24.14 17.49 6.59
C LEU A 21 24.02 17.23 8.10
N GLN A 22 25.14 17.12 8.80
CA GLN A 22 25.19 16.75 10.22
C GLN A 22 24.98 17.94 11.17
N MET A 23 24.51 19.07 10.66
CA MET A 23 24.31 20.30 11.43
C MET A 23 22.97 20.95 11.07
N GLY A 24 22.48 21.80 11.96
CA GLY A 24 21.33 22.63 11.66
C GLY A 24 21.65 23.61 10.52
N ALA A 25 20.82 23.59 9.49
CA ALA A 25 20.87 24.56 8.41
C ALA A 25 19.52 25.26 8.29
N GLN A 26 19.56 26.57 8.46
CA GLN A 26 18.42 27.41 8.17
C GLN A 26 18.48 27.82 6.70
N ILE A 27 17.36 27.64 6.00
CA ILE A 27 17.21 27.97 4.60
C ILE A 27 16.55 29.33 4.51
N LYS A 28 17.12 30.24 3.72
CA LYS A 28 16.57 31.58 3.53
C LYS A 28 16.41 31.89 2.05
N VAL A 29 15.20 32.27 1.66
CA VAL A 29 14.86 32.71 0.30
C VAL A 29 14.14 34.05 0.42
N GLY A 30 14.78 35.12 -0.06
CA GLY A 30 14.30 36.48 0.13
C GLY A 30 14.10 36.83 1.62
N ARG A 31 12.84 37.11 2.00
CA ARG A 31 12.44 37.42 3.39
C ARG A 31 11.99 36.20 4.20
N MET A 32 11.80 35.06 3.54
CA MET A 32 11.25 33.86 4.16
C MET A 32 12.33 32.91 4.62
N GLU A 33 12.05 32.20 5.69
CA GLU A 33 12.95 31.28 6.35
C GLU A 33 12.28 29.91 6.50
N SER A 34 13.08 28.85 6.42
CA SER A 34 12.62 27.48 6.62
C SER A 34 13.74 26.63 7.20
N TRP A 35 13.37 25.44 7.67
CA TRP A 35 14.27 24.38 8.05
C TRP A 35 13.94 23.17 7.20
N GLY A 36 14.96 22.47 6.75
CA GLY A 36 14.77 21.35 5.84
C GLY A 36 15.89 20.34 5.98
N ASN A 37 15.60 19.12 5.56
CA ASN A 37 16.62 18.10 5.46
C ASN A 37 17.46 18.35 4.21
N ILE A 38 18.78 18.30 4.34
CA ILE A 38 19.70 18.52 3.23
C ILE A 38 20.54 17.26 3.06
N MET A 39 20.55 16.77 1.83
CA MET A 39 21.18 15.51 1.47
C MET A 39 22.16 15.69 0.33
N GLY A 40 23.37 15.23 0.56
CA GLY A 40 24.40 15.07 -0.45
C GLY A 40 24.15 13.81 -1.25
N VAL A 41 24.18 13.90 -2.57
CA VAL A 41 24.12 12.77 -3.50
C VAL A 41 25.39 12.70 -4.33
N GLY A 42 25.94 11.49 -4.48
CA GLY A 42 27.15 11.25 -5.28
C GLY A 42 26.89 11.05 -6.77
N THR A 43 25.80 11.63 -7.30
CA THR A 43 25.50 11.64 -8.74
C THR A 43 25.32 13.09 -9.21
N HIS A 44 25.73 13.35 -10.45
CA HIS A 44 25.53 14.64 -11.11
C HIS A 44 24.14 14.76 -11.74
N ASP A 45 23.40 13.67 -11.88
CA ASP A 45 22.03 13.69 -12.41
C ASP A 45 21.10 12.89 -11.49
N LEU A 46 20.10 13.57 -10.96
CA LEU A 46 19.07 12.98 -10.09
C LEU A 46 18.10 12.06 -10.85
N SER A 47 18.10 12.06 -12.18
CA SER A 47 17.34 11.08 -12.98
C SER A 47 17.73 9.63 -12.65
N ASP A 48 18.97 9.42 -12.18
CA ASP A 48 19.48 8.13 -11.73
C ASP A 48 18.76 7.55 -10.51
N LEU A 49 18.03 8.39 -9.77
CA LEU A 49 17.20 8.02 -8.63
C LEU A 49 15.71 7.89 -9.00
N ASP A 50 15.38 7.89 -10.30
CA ASP A 50 14.01 7.87 -10.85
C ASP A 50 13.16 9.07 -10.36
N PHE A 51 13.80 10.19 -10.05
CA PHE A 51 13.12 11.41 -9.67
C PHE A 51 12.53 12.12 -10.88
N LYS A 52 11.29 12.57 -10.74
CA LYS A 52 10.58 13.32 -11.77
C LYS A 52 10.68 14.81 -11.49
N LEU A 53 10.96 15.56 -12.55
CA LEU A 53 11.12 17.00 -12.51
C LEU A 53 9.78 17.70 -12.70
N GLN A 54 9.49 18.68 -11.85
CA GLN A 54 8.36 19.60 -12.03
C GLN A 54 8.79 20.85 -12.80
N GLU A 55 9.94 21.42 -12.43
CA GLU A 55 10.45 22.67 -13.00
C GLU A 55 12.00 22.69 -12.94
N GLY A 56 12.68 23.18 -13.98
CA GLY A 56 14.13 23.38 -13.99
C GLY A 56 14.95 22.27 -14.66
N THR A 57 15.99 21.78 -13.97
CA THR A 57 16.85 20.67 -14.41
C THR A 57 17.13 19.69 -13.26
N LEU A 58 17.47 18.44 -13.58
CA LEU A 58 17.90 17.39 -12.64
C LEU A 58 19.43 17.32 -12.47
N GLU A 59 20.17 18.16 -13.19
CA GLU A 59 21.63 18.22 -13.12
C GLU A 59 22.11 18.99 -11.89
N LEU A 60 23.00 18.36 -11.10
CA LEU A 60 23.62 18.90 -9.91
C LEU A 60 25.09 19.26 -10.18
N GLU A 61 25.36 20.56 -10.21
CA GLU A 61 26.70 21.15 -10.22
C GLU A 61 27.10 21.64 -8.83
N PRO A 62 28.40 21.77 -8.52
CA PRO A 62 28.86 22.36 -7.26
C PRO A 62 28.21 23.74 -6.98
N GLY A 63 27.68 23.92 -5.77
CA GLY A 63 26.97 25.13 -5.35
C GLY A 63 25.51 25.21 -5.82
N THR A 64 24.99 24.15 -6.43
CA THR A 64 23.57 24.05 -6.81
C THR A 64 22.76 23.15 -5.88
N ALA A 65 21.45 23.31 -5.89
CA ALA A 65 20.52 22.47 -5.15
C ALA A 65 19.24 22.21 -5.94
N ILE A 66 18.65 21.04 -5.68
CA ILE A 66 17.33 20.64 -6.17
C ILE A 66 16.43 20.38 -4.96
N MET A 67 15.18 20.85 -5.00
CA MET A 67 14.27 20.75 -3.86
C MET A 67 13.03 19.91 -4.17
N GLY A 68 12.56 19.16 -3.18
CA GLY A 68 11.21 18.61 -3.22
C GLY A 68 10.15 19.72 -3.23
N ALA A 69 9.06 19.53 -3.99
CA ALA A 69 7.99 20.52 -4.10
C ALA A 69 7.40 20.93 -2.72
N PRO A 70 7.10 20.01 -1.79
CA PRO A 70 6.58 20.37 -0.47
C PRO A 70 7.53 21.21 0.41
N VAL A 71 8.83 21.24 0.15
CA VAL A 71 9.77 22.12 0.87
C VAL A 71 9.37 23.59 0.73
N LEU A 72 8.82 23.99 -0.42
CA LEU A 72 8.39 25.36 -0.69
C LEU A 72 7.24 25.82 0.21
N ASN A 73 6.42 24.87 0.68
CA ASN A 73 5.27 25.15 1.54
C ASN A 73 5.66 25.32 3.02
N ASN A 74 6.87 24.90 3.41
CA ASN A 74 7.37 24.99 4.78
C ASN A 74 8.10 26.31 5.08
N PHE A 75 8.06 27.27 4.16
CA PHE A 75 8.62 28.60 4.39
C PHE A 75 7.66 29.45 5.19
N TYR A 76 8.19 30.13 6.21
CA TYR A 76 7.45 31.10 6.99
C TYR A 76 8.14 32.46 6.91
N ASP A 77 7.34 33.53 7.02
CA ASP A 77 7.86 34.87 7.18
C ASP A 77 8.05 35.14 8.69
N PRO A 78 9.28 35.29 9.20
CA PRO A 78 9.54 35.58 10.61
C PRO A 78 8.94 36.91 11.09
N LYS A 79 8.51 37.78 10.17
CA LYS A 79 7.85 39.06 10.46
C LYS A 79 6.33 39.03 10.24
N ALA A 80 5.74 37.86 9.98
CA ALA A 80 4.29 37.72 9.83
C ALA A 80 3.56 38.15 11.10
N ARG A 81 2.49 38.93 10.95
CA ARG A 81 1.62 39.37 12.06
C ARG A 81 0.35 38.51 12.11
N PRO A 82 -0.22 38.26 13.31
CA PRO A 82 -1.50 37.56 13.43
C PRO A 82 -2.59 38.24 12.58
N GLY A 83 -3.27 37.47 11.71
CA GLY A 83 -4.36 37.95 10.86
C GLY A 83 -4.00 38.32 9.41
N MET A 84 -2.73 38.20 9.00
CA MET A 84 -2.36 38.32 7.58
C MET A 84 -2.71 37.02 6.81
N PRO A 85 -3.08 37.13 5.51
CA PRO A 85 -3.18 35.94 4.66
C PRO A 85 -1.85 35.19 4.61
N PRO A 86 -1.86 33.86 4.44
CA PRO A 86 -0.63 33.08 4.33
C PRO A 86 0.23 33.63 3.19
N PRO A 87 1.55 33.83 3.40
CA PRO A 87 2.44 34.36 2.38
C PRO A 87 2.51 33.38 1.19
N GLU A 88 2.62 33.94 -0.02
CA GLU A 88 2.90 33.12 -1.20
C GLU A 88 4.24 32.38 -1.05
N PRO A 89 4.34 31.11 -1.45
CA PRO A 89 5.58 30.34 -1.39
C PRO A 89 6.73 31.07 -2.11
N PRO A 90 7.98 30.94 -1.63
CA PRO A 90 9.10 31.54 -2.30
C PRO A 90 9.25 30.97 -3.71
N LYS A 91 9.93 31.74 -4.58
CA LYS A 91 10.47 31.25 -5.85
C LYS A 91 12.00 31.18 -5.78
N PRO A 92 12.57 30.09 -5.23
CA PRO A 92 14.01 29.99 -5.00
C PRO A 92 14.85 30.05 -6.27
N MET A 93 14.31 29.60 -7.40
CA MET A 93 15.02 29.63 -8.69
C MET A 93 15.24 31.06 -9.19
N GLU A 94 14.30 31.98 -8.92
CA GLU A 94 14.42 33.40 -9.31
C GLU A 94 15.18 34.21 -8.25
N GLN A 95 14.95 33.94 -6.96
CA GLN A 95 15.42 34.78 -5.85
C GLN A 95 16.77 34.35 -5.28
N GLY A 96 17.23 33.14 -5.63
CA GLY A 96 18.40 32.51 -5.03
C GLY A 96 18.14 32.05 -3.59
N MET A 97 18.90 31.04 -3.16
CA MET A 97 18.80 30.47 -1.81
C MET A 97 20.07 30.78 -1.03
N LYS A 98 19.91 31.07 0.26
CA LYS A 98 21.04 31.18 1.21
C LYS A 98 20.89 30.09 2.25
N LEU A 99 21.95 29.30 2.40
CA LEU A 99 22.09 28.32 3.43
C LEU A 99 22.83 28.93 4.62
N ILE A 100 22.18 29.00 5.78
CA ILE A 100 22.79 29.49 7.02
C ILE A 100 23.12 28.26 7.87
N LEU A 101 24.38 27.85 7.81
CA LEU A 101 24.92 26.75 8.60
C LEU A 101 25.17 27.24 10.02
N ILE A 102 24.66 26.50 11.00
CA ILE A 102 24.77 26.85 12.42
C ILE A 102 25.54 25.76 13.14
N LYS A 103 26.61 26.16 13.85
CA LYS A 103 27.32 25.29 14.78
C LYS A 103 27.50 25.97 16.12
N TYR A 104 27.56 25.17 17.17
CA TYR A 104 27.89 25.62 18.52
C TYR A 104 29.33 25.23 18.83
N THR A 105 30.13 26.19 19.30
CA THR A 105 31.48 25.90 19.81
C THR A 105 31.39 25.23 21.18
N SER A 106 32.50 24.64 21.64
CA SER A 106 32.60 24.04 22.99
C SER A 106 32.29 25.05 24.12
N ASP A 107 32.44 26.35 23.84
CA ASP A 107 32.12 27.45 24.75
C ASP A 107 30.64 27.90 24.67
N GLY A 108 29.81 27.19 23.90
CA GLY A 108 28.38 27.48 23.72
C GLY A 108 28.09 28.67 22.79
N GLN A 109 29.09 29.25 22.13
CA GLN A 109 28.87 30.34 21.18
C GLN A 109 28.37 29.82 19.83
N GLU A 110 27.37 30.49 19.28
CA GLU A 110 26.81 30.16 17.97
C GLU A 110 27.64 30.79 16.86
N VAL A 111 28.20 29.96 15.98
CA VAL A 111 28.92 30.39 14.79
C VAL A 111 28.05 30.10 13.57
N ARG A 112 27.72 31.16 12.83
CA ARG A 112 26.92 31.07 11.60
C ARG A 112 27.79 31.25 10.36
N LYS A 113 27.59 30.41 9.35
CA LYS A 113 28.19 30.55 8.03
C LYS A 113 27.10 30.61 6.97
N THR A 114 27.06 31.70 6.22
CA THR A 114 26.11 31.87 5.11
C THR A 114 26.76 31.44 3.81
N VAL A 115 26.12 30.51 3.09
CA VAL A 115 26.56 30.02 1.78
C VAL A 115 25.46 30.33 0.75
N PRO A 116 25.76 31.06 -0.33
CA PRO A 116 24.80 31.20 -1.42
C PRO A 116 24.70 29.88 -2.20
N VAL A 117 23.48 29.46 -2.51
CA VAL A 117 23.19 28.23 -3.25
C VAL A 117 22.20 28.56 -4.36
N ARG A 118 22.48 28.09 -5.57
CA ARG A 118 21.60 28.27 -6.72
C ARG A 118 20.63 27.10 -6.84
N VAL A 119 19.34 27.38 -6.81
CA VAL A 119 18.32 26.35 -6.98
C VAL A 119 18.09 26.15 -8.47
N VAL A 120 18.31 24.93 -8.95
CA VAL A 120 18.27 24.61 -10.39
C VAL A 120 17.07 23.77 -10.79
N GLY A 121 16.41 23.12 -9.84
CA GLY A 121 15.20 22.34 -10.11
C GLY A 121 14.32 22.11 -8.89
N ILE A 122 13.05 21.82 -9.17
CA ILE A 122 12.03 21.41 -8.21
C ILE A 122 11.48 20.05 -8.66
N LEU A 123 11.49 19.07 -7.76
CA LEU A 123 10.97 17.73 -8.00
C LEU A 123 9.44 17.71 -7.88
N THR A 124 8.78 16.86 -8.66
CA THR A 124 7.34 16.58 -8.48
C THR A 124 7.09 15.87 -7.16
N GLU A 125 5.97 16.17 -6.52
CA GLU A 125 5.50 15.45 -5.32
C GLU A 125 5.35 13.95 -5.63
N SER A 126 6.06 13.13 -4.86
CA SER A 126 6.16 11.68 -5.04
C SER A 126 5.70 10.91 -3.78
N ARG A 127 5.33 11.64 -2.73
CA ARG A 127 5.02 11.15 -1.38
C ARG A 127 6.11 10.22 -0.82
N SER A 128 7.33 10.53 -1.20
CA SER A 128 8.54 9.85 -0.79
C SER A 128 9.44 10.80 0.00
N GLU A 129 10.56 10.29 0.48
CA GLU A 129 11.58 11.07 1.19
C GLU A 129 12.04 12.31 0.39
N SER A 130 12.00 12.23 -0.94
CA SER A 130 12.38 13.29 -1.88
C SER A 130 11.53 14.56 -1.77
N ASP A 131 10.33 14.48 -1.20
CA ASP A 131 9.40 15.61 -1.13
C ASP A 131 9.81 16.66 -0.10
N TYR A 132 10.46 16.24 0.98
CA TYR A 132 10.87 17.11 2.09
C TYR A 132 12.39 17.31 2.19
N THR A 133 13.10 16.92 1.14
CA THR A 133 14.57 16.91 1.10
C THR A 133 15.09 17.88 0.05
N ILE A 134 16.20 18.55 0.38
CA ILE A 134 17.00 19.35 -0.54
C ILE A 134 18.23 18.53 -0.93
N TYR A 135 18.38 18.26 -2.22
CA TYR A 135 19.50 17.52 -2.78
C TYR A 135 20.60 18.48 -3.23
N MET A 136 21.85 18.17 -2.85
CA MET A 136 23.06 18.90 -3.22
C MET A 136 24.16 17.91 -3.63
N PRO A 137 25.22 18.36 -4.33
CA PRO A 137 26.40 17.54 -4.55
C PRO A 137 27.02 17.06 -3.23
N ILE A 138 27.43 15.79 -3.17
CA ILE A 138 28.00 15.20 -1.95
C ILE A 138 29.30 15.88 -1.51
N GLU A 139 30.03 16.50 -2.43
CA GLU A 139 31.25 17.27 -2.19
C GLU A 139 30.99 18.54 -1.39
N ASP A 140 29.87 19.23 -1.67
CA ASP A 140 29.46 20.43 -0.93
C ASP A 140 29.09 20.06 0.51
N ILE A 141 28.32 18.98 0.68
CA ILE A 141 27.94 18.48 2.00
C ILE A 141 29.16 17.98 2.78
N ALA A 142 30.12 17.30 2.13
CA ALA A 142 31.38 16.92 2.74
C ALA A 142 32.17 18.14 3.24
N SER A 143 32.20 19.21 2.45
CA SER A 143 32.86 20.47 2.80
C SER A 143 32.18 21.17 3.98
N PHE A 144 30.85 21.18 4.01
CA PHE A 144 30.08 21.74 5.13
C PHE A 144 30.29 20.92 6.39
N ASN A 145 30.09 19.60 6.33
CA ASN A 145 30.32 18.69 7.46
C ASN A 145 31.75 18.80 8.01
N GLY A 146 32.75 18.95 7.13
CA GLY A 146 34.13 19.15 7.55
C GLY A 146 34.35 20.48 8.29
N TRP A 147 33.66 21.54 7.90
CA TRP A 147 33.67 22.82 8.62
C TRP A 147 32.98 22.75 10.00
N ALA A 148 31.91 21.96 10.13
CA ALA A 148 31.27 21.73 11.42
C ALA A 148 32.17 20.92 12.36
N MET A 149 32.76 19.83 11.87
CA MET A 149 33.65 18.96 12.66
C MET A 149 35.03 19.57 12.91
N GLY A 150 35.39 20.65 12.21
CA GLY A 150 36.73 21.27 12.31
C GLY A 150 37.84 20.44 11.67
N LYS A 151 37.50 19.38 10.92
CA LYS A 151 38.43 18.50 10.19
C LYS A 151 37.84 18.13 8.83
N PRO A 152 38.64 18.01 7.76
CA PRO A 152 38.14 17.50 6.49
C PRO A 152 37.53 16.10 6.64
N VAL A 153 36.40 15.86 5.97
CA VAL A 153 35.77 14.52 5.92
C VAL A 153 36.63 13.62 5.04
N ASN A 154 37.10 12.49 5.58
CA ASN A 154 37.87 11.53 4.81
C ASN A 154 37.00 10.33 4.47
N ARG A 155 36.42 10.31 3.26
CA ARG A 155 35.52 9.24 2.81
C ARG A 155 36.14 7.84 2.79
N THR A 156 37.47 7.74 2.69
CA THR A 156 38.16 6.44 2.72
C THR A 156 38.16 5.84 4.14
N LYS A 157 38.15 6.68 5.17
CA LYS A 157 38.21 6.27 6.58
C LYS A 157 36.83 6.33 7.26
N ASP A 158 36.08 7.40 7.01
CA ASP A 158 34.81 7.70 7.66
C ASP A 158 33.61 7.09 6.91
N GLY A 159 33.80 6.69 5.64
CA GLY A 159 32.76 6.07 4.82
C GLY A 159 31.62 7.02 4.43
N TYR A 160 30.50 6.41 4.06
CA TYR A 160 29.24 7.09 3.75
C TYR A 160 28.18 6.62 4.74
N GLN A 161 27.27 7.51 5.13
CA GLN A 161 26.19 7.17 6.07
C GLN A 161 25.13 6.27 5.43
N GLN A 162 24.81 6.53 4.16
CA GLN A 162 23.83 5.77 3.42
C GLN A 162 24.25 5.59 1.97
N ILE A 163 23.68 4.57 1.33
CA ILE A 163 23.82 4.32 -0.10
C ILE A 163 22.44 3.99 -0.66
N THR A 164 22.17 4.45 -1.87
CA THR A 164 21.02 4.00 -2.64
C THR A 164 21.51 3.04 -3.72
N VAL A 165 20.94 1.84 -3.74
CA VAL A 165 21.28 0.79 -4.69
C VAL A 165 20.11 0.62 -5.65
N SER A 166 20.34 0.88 -6.92
CA SER A 166 19.35 0.68 -7.99
C SER A 166 19.53 -0.72 -8.58
N VAL A 167 18.46 -1.49 -8.61
CA VAL A 167 18.43 -2.88 -9.07
C VAL A 167 17.68 -2.98 -10.40
N GLN A 168 18.09 -3.89 -11.28
CA GLN A 168 17.49 -4.06 -12.61
C GLN A 168 16.06 -4.62 -12.56
N ASP A 169 15.80 -5.56 -11.65
CA ASP A 169 14.48 -6.16 -11.44
C ASP A 169 14.04 -6.03 -9.98
N VAL A 170 12.82 -5.54 -9.79
CA VAL A 170 12.11 -5.47 -8.51
C VAL A 170 12.11 -6.81 -7.76
N LYS A 171 12.05 -7.94 -8.48
CA LYS A 171 12.06 -9.29 -7.88
C LYS A 171 13.39 -9.63 -7.21
N GLN A 172 14.49 -9.13 -7.75
CA GLN A 172 15.85 -9.38 -7.22
C GLN A 172 16.18 -8.44 -6.05
N ALA A 173 15.42 -7.36 -5.86
CA ALA A 173 15.67 -6.38 -4.80
C ALA A 173 15.67 -7.00 -3.40
N LEU A 174 14.80 -8.00 -3.14
CA LEU A 174 14.74 -8.70 -1.86
C LEU A 174 15.99 -9.56 -1.63
N GLU A 175 16.40 -10.33 -2.63
CA GLU A 175 17.59 -11.20 -2.56
C GLU A 175 18.86 -10.37 -2.39
N ILE A 176 19.01 -9.28 -3.14
CA ILE A 176 20.16 -8.37 -3.02
C ILE A 176 20.16 -7.67 -1.66
N SER A 177 18.98 -7.26 -1.14
CA SER A 177 18.84 -6.71 0.22
C SER A 177 19.33 -7.70 1.28
N GLU A 178 18.97 -8.98 1.14
CA GLU A 178 19.40 -10.04 2.05
C GLU A 178 20.92 -10.28 1.98
N GLN A 179 21.50 -10.34 0.78
CA GLN A 179 22.96 -10.43 0.60
C GLN A 179 23.70 -9.24 1.26
N ILE A 180 23.18 -8.02 1.10
CA ILE A 180 23.75 -6.83 1.74
C ILE A 180 23.63 -6.92 3.27
N LYS A 181 22.53 -7.48 3.80
CA LYS A 181 22.36 -7.74 5.24
C LYS A 181 23.35 -8.79 5.76
N GLU A 182 23.60 -9.86 5.00
CA GLU A 182 24.60 -10.89 5.33
C GLU A 182 26.03 -10.33 5.36
N MET A 183 26.34 -9.33 4.53
CA MET A 183 27.61 -8.60 4.59
C MET A 183 27.75 -7.72 5.85
N GLY A 184 26.73 -7.65 6.72
CA GLY A 184 26.73 -6.90 7.97
C GLY A 184 26.18 -5.47 7.86
N PHE A 185 25.58 -5.10 6.72
CA PHE A 185 24.95 -3.80 6.53
C PHE A 185 23.45 -3.86 6.86
N GLN A 186 22.83 -2.70 7.03
CA GLN A 186 21.37 -2.58 7.09
C GLN A 186 20.85 -2.16 5.72
N ALA A 187 20.00 -2.99 5.12
CA ALA A 187 19.31 -2.68 3.87
C ALA A 187 17.81 -2.60 4.13
N PHE A 188 17.16 -1.64 3.48
CA PHE A 188 15.71 -1.46 3.49
C PHE A 188 15.22 -1.34 2.06
N THR A 189 14.20 -2.11 1.71
CA THR A 189 13.57 -2.04 0.38
C THR A 189 12.09 -1.69 0.51
N PRO A 190 11.52 -0.90 -0.42
CA PRO A 190 10.08 -0.70 -0.49
C PRO A 190 9.30 -2.03 -0.62
N GLN A 191 9.90 -3.04 -1.25
CA GLN A 191 9.32 -4.37 -1.45
C GLN A 191 9.09 -5.11 -0.12
N GLU A 192 9.99 -5.00 0.86
CA GLU A 192 9.81 -5.60 2.20
C GLU A 192 8.55 -5.05 2.88
N TYR A 193 8.29 -3.75 2.74
CA TYR A 193 7.09 -3.10 3.31
C TYR A 193 5.80 -3.60 2.63
N ILE A 194 5.79 -3.68 1.30
CA ILE A 194 4.65 -4.21 0.53
C ILE A 194 4.40 -5.67 0.88
N GLN A 195 5.45 -6.49 1.04
CA GLN A 195 5.32 -7.88 1.43
C GLN A 195 4.70 -8.03 2.83
N GLY A 196 5.09 -7.17 3.78
CA GLY A 196 4.48 -7.11 5.11
C GLY A 196 2.98 -6.81 5.05
N ILE A 197 2.59 -5.80 4.25
CA ILE A 197 1.18 -5.45 4.02
C ILE A 197 0.40 -6.61 3.40
N ASN A 198 0.94 -7.21 2.33
CA ASN A 198 0.31 -8.35 1.65
C ASN A 198 0.14 -9.56 2.58
N SER A 199 1.13 -9.83 3.42
CA SER A 199 1.08 -10.91 4.41
C SER A 199 -0.02 -10.66 5.44
N PHE A 200 -0.14 -9.43 5.94
CA PHE A 200 -1.22 -9.02 6.84
C PHE A 200 -2.60 -9.26 6.22
N PHE A 201 -2.82 -8.79 4.98
CA PHE A 201 -4.10 -8.99 4.28
C PHE A 201 -4.37 -10.47 3.99
N THR A 202 -3.34 -11.26 3.67
CA THR A 202 -3.46 -12.70 3.47
C THR A 202 -3.95 -13.40 4.74
N ILE A 203 -3.39 -13.06 5.90
CA ILE A 203 -3.83 -13.61 7.19
C ILE A 203 -5.29 -13.23 7.46
N MET A 204 -5.66 -11.97 7.24
CA MET A 204 -7.06 -11.54 7.39
C MET A 204 -8.01 -12.28 6.44
N GLN A 205 -7.58 -12.55 5.21
CA GLN A 205 -8.37 -13.33 4.26
C GLN A 205 -8.61 -14.76 4.76
N PHE A 206 -7.61 -15.41 5.36
CA PHE A 206 -7.80 -16.73 5.97
C PHE A 206 -8.72 -16.69 7.19
N VAL A 207 -8.59 -15.67 8.04
CA VAL A 207 -9.46 -15.50 9.22
C VAL A 207 -10.91 -15.32 8.79
N PHE A 208 -11.21 -14.38 7.89
CA PHE A 208 -12.57 -14.16 7.41
C PHE A 208 -13.10 -15.31 6.56
N GLY A 209 -12.23 -15.96 5.78
CA GLY A 209 -12.56 -17.20 5.07
C GLY A 209 -12.96 -18.32 6.02
N GLY A 210 -12.25 -18.48 7.14
CA GLY A 210 -12.56 -19.44 8.19
C GLY A 210 -13.90 -19.14 8.88
N VAL A 211 -14.15 -17.89 9.25
CA VAL A 211 -15.45 -17.46 9.78
C VAL A 211 -16.58 -17.73 8.79
N GLY A 212 -16.34 -17.42 7.50
CA GLY A 212 -17.27 -17.71 6.42
C GLY A 212 -17.54 -19.21 6.27
N ALA A 213 -16.53 -20.06 6.39
CA ALA A 213 -16.67 -21.51 6.33
C ALA A 213 -17.53 -22.06 7.48
N VAL A 214 -17.35 -21.54 8.70
CA VAL A 214 -18.20 -21.90 9.84
C VAL A 214 -19.65 -21.46 9.60
N ALA A 215 -19.87 -20.21 9.18
CA ALA A 215 -21.20 -19.69 8.86
C ALA A 215 -21.90 -20.53 7.77
N LEU A 216 -21.15 -20.93 6.75
CA LEU A 216 -21.62 -21.80 5.68
C LEU A 216 -22.01 -23.19 6.19
N LEU A 217 -21.23 -23.78 7.10
CA LEU A 217 -21.54 -25.07 7.71
C LEU A 217 -22.83 -24.99 8.54
N VAL A 218 -23.01 -23.93 9.32
CA VAL A 218 -24.27 -23.71 10.06
C VAL A 218 -25.44 -23.55 9.10
N ALA A 219 -25.27 -22.80 8.01
CA ALA A 219 -26.31 -22.65 6.99
C ALA A 219 -26.65 -23.99 6.30
N ALA A 220 -25.63 -24.80 5.98
CA ALA A 220 -25.80 -26.13 5.39
C ALA A 220 -26.63 -27.06 6.29
N ILE A 221 -26.33 -27.10 7.59
CA ILE A 221 -27.11 -27.87 8.56
C ILE A 221 -28.55 -27.34 8.62
N GLY A 222 -28.73 -26.02 8.60
CA GLY A 222 -30.04 -25.39 8.55
C GLY A 222 -30.86 -25.85 7.35
N ILE A 223 -30.29 -25.79 6.15
CA ILE A 223 -30.92 -26.26 4.90
C ILE A 223 -31.28 -27.74 5.02
N ALA A 224 -30.35 -28.59 5.49
CA ALA A 224 -30.59 -30.01 5.64
C ALA A 224 -31.76 -30.31 6.59
N ASN A 225 -31.87 -29.56 7.70
CA ASN A 225 -32.94 -29.72 8.67
C ASN A 225 -34.30 -29.28 8.10
N THR A 226 -34.35 -28.13 7.42
CA THR A 226 -35.57 -27.66 6.75
C THR A 226 -36.03 -28.65 5.67
N MET A 227 -35.10 -29.19 4.88
CA MET A 227 -35.41 -30.20 3.87
C MET A 227 -35.93 -31.49 4.50
N ALA A 228 -35.33 -31.96 5.59
CA ALA A 228 -35.81 -33.13 6.31
C ALA A 228 -37.24 -32.95 6.82
N MET A 229 -37.56 -31.78 7.37
CA MET A 229 -38.92 -31.43 7.81
C MET A 229 -39.91 -31.40 6.63
N ALA A 230 -39.55 -30.72 5.53
CA ALA A 230 -40.40 -30.62 4.34
C ALA A 230 -40.72 -32.00 3.72
N ILE A 231 -39.77 -32.93 3.76
CA ILE A 231 -39.97 -34.31 3.29
C ILE A 231 -40.95 -35.07 4.18
N LEU A 232 -40.85 -34.91 5.51
CA LEU A 232 -41.74 -35.58 6.46
C LEU A 232 -43.19 -35.12 6.26
N GLU A 233 -43.41 -33.83 6.05
CA GLU A 233 -44.74 -33.27 5.76
C GLU A 233 -45.28 -33.76 4.41
N ARG A 234 -44.42 -33.94 3.40
CA ARG A 234 -44.79 -34.39 2.04
C ARG A 234 -44.69 -35.90 1.82
N THR A 235 -44.56 -36.71 2.88
CA THR A 235 -44.34 -38.17 2.77
C THR A 235 -45.41 -38.88 1.92
N ARG A 236 -46.68 -38.51 2.08
CA ARG A 236 -47.81 -39.10 1.33
C ARG A 236 -47.75 -38.75 -0.17
N GLU A 237 -47.37 -37.52 -0.51
CA GLU A 237 -47.21 -37.07 -1.89
C GLU A 237 -46.08 -37.84 -2.59
N ILE A 238 -44.96 -38.07 -1.88
CA ILE A 238 -43.83 -38.88 -2.36
C ILE A 238 -44.26 -40.33 -2.60
N GLY A 239 -45.06 -40.89 -1.70
CA GLY A 239 -45.65 -42.23 -1.83
C GLY A 239 -46.55 -42.35 -3.06
N LEU A 240 -47.40 -41.35 -3.29
CA LEU A 240 -48.29 -41.28 -4.46
C LEU A 240 -47.49 -41.18 -5.76
N MET A 241 -46.49 -40.30 -5.83
CA MET A 241 -45.62 -40.15 -7.00
C MET A 241 -44.96 -41.48 -7.38
N LYS A 242 -44.44 -42.22 -6.40
CA LYS A 242 -43.84 -43.54 -6.64
C LYS A 242 -44.86 -44.62 -7.00
N ALA A 243 -46.08 -44.57 -6.47
CA ALA A 243 -47.14 -45.49 -6.84
C ALA A 243 -47.61 -45.31 -8.30
N VAL A 244 -47.53 -44.08 -8.82
CA VAL A 244 -47.85 -43.74 -10.23
C VAL A 244 -46.68 -44.02 -11.19
N GLY A 245 -45.50 -44.37 -10.67
CA GLY A 245 -44.35 -44.82 -11.46
C GLY A 245 -43.13 -43.88 -11.46
N ALA A 246 -43.09 -42.84 -10.62
CA ALA A 246 -41.91 -42.01 -10.48
C ALA A 246 -40.71 -42.84 -9.97
N THR A 247 -39.54 -42.66 -10.57
CA THR A 247 -38.33 -43.35 -10.13
C THR A 247 -37.69 -42.63 -8.94
N ASN A 248 -36.80 -43.32 -8.23
CA ASN A 248 -36.01 -42.71 -7.14
C ASN A 248 -35.20 -41.50 -7.63
N ARG A 249 -34.79 -41.48 -8.91
CA ARG A 249 -34.04 -40.37 -9.51
C ARG A 249 -34.92 -39.14 -9.72
N ASP A 250 -36.17 -39.33 -10.11
CA ASP A 250 -37.12 -38.23 -10.31
C ASP A 250 -37.42 -37.52 -8.98
N VAL A 251 -37.70 -38.31 -7.94
CA VAL A 251 -37.91 -37.79 -6.58
C VAL A 251 -36.66 -37.10 -6.05
N LEU A 252 -35.48 -37.70 -6.25
CA LEU A 252 -34.20 -37.11 -5.84
C LEU A 252 -33.95 -35.76 -6.55
N GLY A 253 -34.21 -35.68 -7.86
CA GLY A 253 -34.02 -34.47 -8.66
C GLY A 253 -34.90 -33.31 -8.20
N ILE A 254 -36.15 -33.57 -7.83
CA ILE A 254 -37.08 -32.55 -7.32
C ILE A 254 -36.52 -31.91 -6.04
N PHE A 255 -36.19 -32.74 -5.03
CA PHE A 255 -35.71 -32.23 -3.74
C PHE A 255 -34.30 -31.63 -3.82
N LEU A 256 -33.42 -32.17 -4.66
CA LEU A 256 -32.12 -31.54 -4.93
C LEU A 256 -32.29 -30.19 -5.62
N GLY A 257 -33.26 -30.05 -6.54
CA GLY A 257 -33.61 -28.78 -7.17
C GLY A 257 -34.12 -27.75 -6.16
N GLU A 258 -34.98 -28.16 -5.23
CA GLU A 258 -35.47 -27.30 -4.13
C GLU A 258 -34.32 -26.82 -3.23
N ALA A 259 -33.44 -27.74 -2.79
CA ALA A 259 -32.28 -27.40 -1.97
C ALA A 259 -31.25 -26.51 -2.69
N SER A 260 -31.00 -26.78 -3.98
CA SER A 260 -30.14 -25.94 -4.83
C SER A 260 -30.74 -24.55 -5.02
N GLY A 261 -32.07 -24.46 -5.18
CA GLY A 261 -32.80 -23.19 -5.28
C GLY A 261 -32.69 -22.34 -4.02
N ILE A 262 -32.78 -22.96 -2.84
CA ILE A 262 -32.55 -22.27 -1.55
C ILE A 262 -31.12 -21.71 -1.50
N GLY A 263 -30.12 -22.52 -1.88
CA GLY A 263 -28.72 -22.10 -1.98
C GLY A 263 -28.50 -20.95 -2.97
N LEU A 264 -29.14 -21.01 -4.14
CA LEU A 264 -29.06 -19.99 -5.18
C LEU A 264 -29.69 -18.67 -4.72
N ILE A 265 -30.89 -18.70 -4.13
CA ILE A 265 -31.58 -17.49 -3.64
C ILE A 265 -30.80 -16.85 -2.49
N GLY A 266 -30.30 -17.67 -1.55
CA GLY A 266 -29.42 -17.21 -0.49
C GLY A 266 -28.12 -16.61 -1.04
N GLY A 267 -27.53 -17.24 -2.05
CA GLY A 267 -26.35 -16.76 -2.77
C GLY A 267 -26.59 -15.43 -3.48
N LEU A 268 -27.72 -15.27 -4.18
CA LEU A 268 -28.12 -14.00 -4.81
C LEU A 268 -28.24 -12.89 -3.76
N GLY A 269 -28.92 -13.15 -2.64
CA GLY A 269 -29.03 -12.19 -1.54
C GLY A 269 -27.68 -11.83 -0.92
N GLY A 270 -26.83 -12.83 -0.66
CA GLY A 270 -25.48 -12.63 -0.14
C GLY A 270 -24.58 -11.82 -1.08
N VAL A 271 -24.60 -12.13 -2.38
CA VAL A 271 -23.87 -11.38 -3.41
C VAL A 271 -24.39 -9.96 -3.52
N ALA A 272 -25.71 -9.75 -3.52
CA ALA A 272 -26.30 -8.42 -3.60
C ALA A 272 -25.91 -7.55 -2.40
N ILE A 273 -25.95 -8.10 -1.18
CA ILE A 273 -25.55 -7.39 0.04
C ILE A 273 -24.04 -7.14 0.04
N GLY A 274 -23.21 -8.14 -0.31
CA GLY A 274 -21.76 -8.01 -0.33
C GLY A 274 -21.27 -7.00 -1.37
N TRP A 275 -21.81 -7.07 -2.59
CA TRP A 275 -21.44 -6.15 -3.67
C TRP A 275 -22.02 -4.75 -3.43
N GLY A 276 -23.29 -4.65 -3.04
CA GLY A 276 -23.93 -3.37 -2.71
C GLY A 276 -23.24 -2.68 -1.53
N GLY A 277 -22.93 -3.43 -0.47
CA GLY A 277 -22.17 -2.94 0.67
C GLY A 277 -20.76 -2.49 0.28
N GLY A 278 -20.08 -3.24 -0.58
CA GLY A 278 -18.78 -2.87 -1.13
C GLY A 278 -18.82 -1.56 -1.94
N TYR A 279 -19.88 -1.34 -2.72
CA TYR A 279 -20.08 -0.09 -3.46
C TYR A 279 -20.32 1.11 -2.52
N VAL A 280 -21.19 0.95 -1.52
CA VAL A 280 -21.45 2.01 -0.52
C VAL A 280 -20.17 2.32 0.26
N LEU A 281 -19.42 1.30 0.68
CA LEU A 281 -18.12 1.49 1.33
C LEU A 281 -17.14 2.24 0.44
N ASN A 282 -17.06 1.87 -0.85
CA ASN A 282 -16.21 2.56 -1.81
C ASN A 282 -16.55 4.06 -1.88
N LEU A 283 -17.83 4.41 -2.00
CA LEU A 283 -18.27 5.81 -2.04
C LEU A 283 -17.91 6.58 -0.77
N VAL A 284 -18.09 5.99 0.42
CA VAL A 284 -17.78 6.62 1.70
C VAL A 284 -16.27 6.76 1.90
N LEU A 285 -15.50 5.74 1.55
CA LEU A 285 -14.04 5.75 1.68
C LEU A 285 -13.42 6.74 0.69
N VAL A 286 -13.88 6.77 -0.56
CA VAL A 286 -13.40 7.72 -1.56
C VAL A 286 -13.76 9.15 -1.17
N SER A 287 -14.98 9.41 -0.66
CA SER A 287 -15.34 10.77 -0.22
C SER A 287 -14.49 11.21 0.98
N TYR A 288 -14.29 10.35 1.96
CA TYR A 288 -13.43 10.64 3.11
C TYR A 288 -11.97 10.88 2.70
N LEU A 289 -11.40 9.99 1.89
CA LEU A 289 -10.03 10.11 1.40
C LEU A 289 -9.84 11.33 0.50
N SER A 290 -10.82 11.65 -0.35
CA SER A 290 -10.82 12.86 -1.19
C SER A 290 -10.83 14.14 -0.36
N SER A 291 -11.53 14.14 0.78
CA SER A 291 -11.56 15.29 1.69
C SER A 291 -10.21 15.51 2.40
N GLN A 292 -9.46 14.44 2.67
CA GLN A 292 -8.10 14.55 3.18
C GLN A 292 -7.08 14.92 2.10
N THR A 293 -7.26 14.42 0.86
CA THR A 293 -6.37 14.76 -0.26
C THR A 293 -6.54 16.20 -0.72
N ALA A 294 -7.72 16.79 -0.59
CA ALA A 294 -7.95 18.22 -0.84
C ALA A 294 -7.13 19.12 0.11
N THR A 295 -6.86 18.67 1.33
CA THR A 295 -6.04 19.39 2.33
C THR A 295 -4.54 19.13 2.16
N THR A 296 -4.14 18.06 1.46
CA THR A 296 -2.75 17.59 1.34
C THR A 296 -2.24 17.50 -0.11
N GLY A 297 -2.96 18.07 -1.09
CA GLY A 297 -2.46 18.30 -2.45
C GLY A 297 -2.33 17.09 -3.39
N GLY A 298 -2.92 15.93 -3.07
CA GLY A 298 -2.73 14.69 -3.86
C GLY A 298 -3.85 14.34 -4.86
N LEU A 299 -3.53 13.41 -5.78
CA LEU A 299 -4.53 12.77 -6.65
C LEU A 299 -5.53 11.94 -5.81
N PRO A 300 -6.84 12.21 -5.89
CA PRO A 300 -7.83 11.46 -5.12
C PRO A 300 -7.88 10.00 -5.61
N PRO A 301 -7.81 9.02 -4.70
CA PRO A 301 -7.96 7.62 -5.09
C PRO A 301 -9.36 7.40 -5.67
N THR A 302 -9.41 6.92 -6.92
CA THR A 302 -10.67 6.68 -7.65
C THR A 302 -11.36 5.38 -7.25
N THR A 303 -10.70 4.52 -6.47
CA THR A 303 -11.22 3.19 -6.13
C THR A 303 -10.58 2.68 -4.82
N ALA A 304 -11.36 2.62 -3.74
CA ALA A 304 -10.90 2.11 -2.44
C ALA A 304 -11.21 0.61 -2.24
N VAL A 305 -12.23 0.10 -2.93
CA VAL A 305 -12.65 -1.31 -2.87
C VAL A 305 -12.73 -1.83 -4.31
N TYR A 306 -11.94 -2.86 -4.61
CA TYR A 306 -11.97 -3.55 -5.89
C TYR A 306 -12.52 -4.96 -5.70
N THR A 307 -13.66 -5.26 -6.31
CA THR A 307 -14.27 -6.59 -6.30
C THR A 307 -14.21 -7.17 -7.71
N PRO A 308 -13.31 -8.13 -7.97
CA PRO A 308 -13.28 -8.85 -9.24
C PRO A 308 -14.63 -9.48 -9.60
N ILE A 309 -15.05 -9.37 -10.87
CA ILE A 309 -16.34 -9.89 -11.36
C ILE A 309 -16.48 -11.40 -11.19
N TRP A 310 -15.37 -12.14 -11.14
CA TRP A 310 -15.38 -13.58 -10.94
C TRP A 310 -15.83 -13.99 -9.54
N LEU A 311 -15.66 -13.13 -8.51
CA LEU A 311 -16.00 -13.45 -7.12
C LEU A 311 -17.53 -13.59 -6.90
N PRO A 312 -18.39 -12.67 -7.37
CA PRO A 312 -19.84 -12.85 -7.34
C PRO A 312 -20.31 -14.15 -8.01
N ILE A 313 -19.76 -14.46 -9.19
CA ILE A 313 -20.11 -15.66 -9.95
C ILE A 313 -19.68 -16.91 -9.18
N PHE A 314 -18.45 -16.92 -8.66
CA PHE A 314 -17.94 -17.98 -7.82
C PHE A 314 -18.81 -18.18 -6.57
N GLY A 315 -19.16 -17.10 -5.87
CA GLY A 315 -20.02 -17.15 -4.68
C GLY A 315 -21.40 -17.73 -4.97
N LEU A 316 -22.01 -17.37 -6.10
CA LEU A 316 -23.29 -17.92 -6.57
C LEU A 316 -23.22 -19.42 -6.84
N VAL A 317 -22.22 -19.85 -7.62
CA VAL A 317 -22.00 -21.27 -7.93
C VAL A 317 -21.72 -22.05 -6.65
N PHE A 318 -20.88 -21.51 -5.78
CA PHE A 318 -20.50 -22.12 -4.52
C PHE A 318 -21.69 -22.25 -3.56
N ALA A 319 -22.51 -21.21 -3.39
CA ALA A 319 -23.72 -21.26 -2.57
C ALA A 319 -24.73 -22.29 -3.10
N THR A 320 -24.90 -22.38 -4.43
CA THR A 320 -25.76 -23.38 -5.07
C THR A 320 -25.27 -24.80 -4.80
N LEU A 321 -23.94 -25.02 -4.93
CA LEU A 321 -23.33 -26.32 -4.64
C LEU A 321 -23.49 -26.71 -3.17
N VAL A 322 -23.33 -25.76 -2.24
CA VAL A 322 -23.52 -26.02 -0.82
C VAL A 322 -24.97 -26.37 -0.50
N GLY A 323 -25.94 -25.67 -1.10
CA GLY A 323 -27.36 -26.01 -0.97
C GLY A 323 -27.65 -27.42 -1.48
N LEU A 324 -27.12 -27.77 -2.66
CA LEU A 324 -27.23 -29.10 -3.25
C LEU A 324 -26.65 -30.20 -2.35
N LEU A 325 -25.42 -30.00 -1.84
CA LEU A 325 -24.75 -30.97 -0.97
C LEU A 325 -25.48 -31.14 0.37
N SER A 326 -26.02 -30.05 0.92
CA SER A 326 -26.77 -30.06 2.17
C SER A 326 -28.11 -30.82 2.03
N GLY A 327 -28.78 -30.66 0.89
CA GLY A 327 -30.03 -31.35 0.57
C GLY A 327 -29.85 -32.82 0.16
N LEU A 328 -28.63 -33.27 -0.14
CA LEU A 328 -28.39 -34.60 -0.68
C LEU A 328 -28.81 -35.72 0.27
N TYR A 329 -28.42 -35.66 1.54
CA TYR A 329 -28.78 -36.67 2.54
C TYR A 329 -30.31 -36.79 2.73
N PRO A 330 -31.06 -35.71 3.01
CA PRO A 330 -32.51 -35.80 3.15
C PRO A 330 -33.20 -36.23 1.85
N ALA A 331 -32.77 -35.72 0.69
CA ALA A 331 -33.35 -36.09 -0.60
C ALA A 331 -33.16 -37.58 -0.94
N LEU A 332 -32.00 -38.15 -0.61
CA LEU A 332 -31.75 -39.60 -0.75
C LEU A 332 -32.70 -40.42 0.14
N ARG A 333 -32.90 -39.99 1.40
CA ARG A 333 -33.89 -40.63 2.28
C ARG A 333 -35.29 -40.61 1.67
N ALA A 334 -35.76 -39.45 1.17
CA ALA A 334 -37.05 -39.32 0.50
C ALA A 334 -37.20 -40.26 -0.70
N ALA A 335 -36.18 -40.29 -1.56
CA ALA A 335 -36.15 -41.14 -2.75
C ALA A 335 -36.29 -42.63 -2.41
N THR A 336 -35.71 -43.09 -1.30
CA THR A 336 -35.76 -44.51 -0.87
C THR A 336 -37.00 -44.93 -0.08
N LEU A 337 -37.93 -44.03 0.24
CA LEU A 337 -39.16 -44.37 0.99
C LEU A 337 -40.03 -45.40 0.25
N LEU A 338 -40.48 -46.46 0.91
CA LEU A 338 -41.36 -47.45 0.28
C LEU A 338 -42.79 -46.90 0.13
N PRO A 339 -43.45 -47.05 -1.04
CA PRO A 339 -44.81 -46.57 -1.26
C PRO A 339 -45.81 -47.15 -0.26
N VAL A 340 -45.61 -48.44 0.10
CA VAL A 340 -46.47 -49.13 1.05
C VAL A 340 -46.40 -48.51 2.45
N ASN A 341 -45.23 -48.00 2.87
CA ASN A 341 -45.05 -47.35 4.17
C ASN A 341 -45.55 -45.90 4.15
N ALA A 342 -45.48 -45.23 3.01
CA ALA A 342 -45.99 -43.87 2.84
C ALA A 342 -47.53 -43.80 2.81
N LEU A 343 -48.21 -44.88 2.40
CA LEU A 343 -49.67 -44.99 2.34
C LEU A 343 -50.29 -45.65 3.58
N LYS A 344 -49.50 -46.40 4.37
CA LYS A 344 -49.93 -47.02 5.64
C LYS A 344 -49.85 -46.11 6.87
N TYR A 345 -49.41 -44.86 6.72
CA TYR A 345 -49.33 -43.92 7.83
C TYR A 345 -50.74 -43.39 8.16
N GLU A 346 -51.56 -44.28 8.72
CA GLU A 346 -52.62 -44.11 9.73
C GLU A 346 -52.65 -45.40 10.56
#